data_AF-A0A1H6Z1X7-F1
#
_entry.id   AF-A0A1H6Z1X7-F1
#
_cell.length_a   1.000
_cell.length_b   1.000
_cell.length_c   1.000
_cell.angle_alpha   90.00
_cell.angle_beta   90.00
_cell.angle_gamma   90.00
#
_symmetry.space_group_name_H-M   'P 1'
#
loop_
_entity.id
_entity.type
_entity.pdbx_description
1 polymer ?
#
loop_
_entity_poly.entity_id
_entity_poly.type
_entity_poly.pdbx_seq_one_letter_code
_entity_poly.pdbx_strand_id
1 'polypeptide(L)' 'RQVLEPTCKQDIYRELLGYARAKGKKEGWAYYAYQAFLKEPPDRAWRSSSLQSKPLTPEMSSWIKGYNIRRAKSHAKYGT' A
#
# COMPACT_ATOMS: atom_id res chain seq x y z
N ARG A 1 -17.80 14.61 -5.54
CA ARG A 1 -16.88 13.48 -5.80
C ARG A 1 -15.48 14.07 -5.82
N GLN A 2 -14.70 13.95 -4.74
CA GLN A 2 -13.30 14.38 -4.76
C GLN A 2 -12.51 13.31 -5.52
N VAL A 3 -11.85 13.75 -6.58
CA VAL A 3 -10.97 12.94 -7.42
C VAL A 3 -9.68 12.77 -6.64
N LEU A 4 -9.26 11.52 -6.44
CA LEU A 4 -7.91 11.17 -6.03
C LEU A 4 -6.92 11.91 -6.92
N GLU A 5 -6.32 12.99 -6.43
CA GLU A 5 -5.17 13.64 -7.06
C GLU A 5 -3.89 13.25 -6.31
N PRO A 6 -3.39 12.00 -6.40
CA PRO A 6 -1.96 11.76 -6.28
C PRO A 6 -1.39 11.97 -7.68
N THR A 7 -0.88 13.18 -7.96
CA THR A 7 -0.21 13.50 -9.23
C THR A 7 0.99 12.59 -9.55
N CYS A 8 1.41 11.70 -8.63
CA CYS A 8 2.43 10.70 -8.92
C CYS A 8 2.12 9.33 -8.32
N LYS A 9 2.07 8.30 -9.16
CA LYS A 9 2.05 6.87 -8.80
C LYS A 9 3.07 6.53 -7.70
N GLN A 10 4.22 7.21 -7.70
CA GLN A 10 5.26 7.07 -6.70
C GLN A 10 4.81 7.48 -5.28
N ASP A 11 3.97 8.51 -5.13
CA ASP A 11 3.53 8.99 -3.82
C ASP A 11 2.60 7.99 -3.11
N ILE A 12 1.72 7.32 -3.86
CA ILE A 12 0.90 6.22 -3.33
C ILE A 12 1.80 5.13 -2.72
N TYR A 13 2.87 4.77 -3.44
CA TYR A 13 3.82 3.77 -2.97
C TYR A 13 4.58 4.25 -1.72
N ARG A 14 4.96 5.54 -1.65
CA ARG A 14 5.61 6.15 -0.47
C ARG A 14 4.71 6.17 0.76
N GLU A 15 3.41 6.40 0.59
CA GLU A 15 2.43 6.34 1.67
C GLU A 15 2.25 4.91 2.20
N LEU A 16 2.17 3.93 1.30
CA LEU A 16 2.08 2.52 1.65
C LEU A 16 3.36 2.03 2.37
N LEU A 17 4.53 2.51 1.95
CA LEU A 17 5.80 2.27 2.64
C LEU A 17 5.81 2.89 4.04
N GLY A 18 5.33 4.13 4.18
CA GLY A 18 5.19 4.79 5.49
C GLY A 18 4.32 3.98 6.45
N TYR A 19 3.16 3.51 5.97
CA TYR A 19 2.30 2.63 6.75
C TYR A 19 2.98 1.29 7.10
N ALA A 20 3.66 0.68 6.13
CA ALA A 20 4.33 -0.60 6.35
C ALA A 20 5.40 -0.47 7.44
N ARG A 21 6.27 0.53 7.34
CA ARG A 21 7.31 0.82 8.34
C ARG A 21 6.71 1.14 9.71
N ALA A 22 5.71 2.00 9.78
CA ALA A 22 5.04 2.38 11.03
C ALA A 22 4.33 1.19 11.73
N LYS A 23 3.93 0.16 10.97
CA LYS A 23 3.28 -1.05 11.47
C LYS A 23 4.20 -2.26 11.55
N GLY A 24 5.51 -2.09 11.33
CA GLY A 24 6.48 -3.20 11.33
C GLY A 24 6.23 -4.25 10.24
N LYS A 25 5.52 -3.90 9.17
CA LYS A 25 5.28 -4.77 8.02
C LYS A 25 6.47 -4.71 7.05
N LYS A 26 6.75 -5.83 6.39
CA LYS A 26 7.79 -5.93 5.36
C LYS A 26 7.50 -4.96 4.20
N GLU A 27 8.55 -4.46 3.53
CA GLU A 27 8.41 -3.61 2.33
C GLU A 27 7.63 -4.33 1.21
N GLY A 28 7.73 -5.66 1.13
CA GLY A 28 6.92 -6.47 0.23
C GLY A 28 5.40 -6.33 0.46
N TRP A 29 4.94 -5.98 1.67
CA TRP A 29 3.52 -5.68 1.89
C TRP A 29 3.09 -4.43 1.12
N ALA A 30 3.92 -3.38 1.09
CA ALA A 30 3.64 -2.15 0.36
C ALA A 30 3.59 -2.42 -1.15
N TYR A 31 4.47 -3.28 -1.66
CA TYR A 31 4.46 -3.75 -3.06
C TYR A 31 3.12 -4.39 -3.43
N TYR A 32 2.67 -5.40 -2.68
CA TYR A 32 1.40 -6.08 -2.98
C TYR A 32 0.19 -5.18 -2.77
N ALA A 33 0.21 -4.30 -1.77
CA ALA A 33 -0.85 -3.32 -1.54
C ALA A 33 -0.95 -2.35 -2.72
N TYR A 34 0.17 -1.86 -3.23
CA TYR A 34 0.23 -0.98 -4.40
C TYR A 34 -0.34 -1.67 -5.63
N GLN A 35 0.11 -2.89 -5.92
CA GLN A 35 -0.38 -3.68 -7.03
C GLN A 35 -1.89 -3.96 -6.91
N ALA A 36 -2.39 -4.16 -5.69
CA ALA A 36 -3.82 -4.33 -5.47
C ALA A 36 -4.63 -3.04 -5.69
N PHE A 37 -4.04 -1.88 -5.40
CA PHE A 37 -4.65 -0.55 -5.55
C PHE A 37 -4.70 -0.12 -7.02
N LEU A 38 -3.57 -0.14 -7.72
CA LEU A 38 -3.46 0.34 -9.11
C LEU A 38 -3.64 -0.75 -10.17
N LYS A 39 -3.73 -2.03 -9.77
CA LYS A 39 -3.74 -3.19 -10.68
C LYS A 39 -2.48 -3.31 -11.55
N GLU A 40 -1.48 -2.49 -11.27
CA GLU A 40 -0.20 -2.45 -11.96
C GLU A 40 0.93 -2.67 -10.96
N PRO A 41 2.01 -3.35 -11.33
CA PRO A 41 3.18 -3.46 -10.49
C PRO A 41 3.84 -2.06 -10.31
N PRO A 42 4.37 -1.75 -9.11
CA PRO A 42 5.17 -0.54 -8.94
C PRO A 42 6.49 -0.67 -9.72
N ASP A 43 7.06 0.48 -10.07
CA ASP A 43 8.35 0.51 -10.77
C ASP A 43 9.43 -0.22 -9.95
N ARG A 44 10.26 -1.00 -10.65
CA ARG A 44 11.39 -1.71 -10.04
C ARG A 44 12.39 -0.73 -9.41
N ALA A 45 12.53 0.48 -9.95
CA ALA A 45 13.37 1.53 -9.38
C ALA A 45 12.92 1.94 -7.97
N TRP A 46 11.64 1.78 -7.63
CA TRP A 46 11.10 2.14 -6.32
C TRP A 46 11.32 1.06 -5.25
N ARG A 47 11.79 -0.13 -5.63
CA ARG A 47 12.14 -1.18 -4.67
C ARG A 47 13.41 -0.90 -3.86
N SER A 48 14.20 0.11 -4.24
CA SER A 48 15.36 0.52 -3.45
C SER A 48 14.90 1.18 -2.14
N SER A 49 15.46 0.74 -1.01
CA SER A 49 15.15 1.25 0.35
C SER A 49 15.36 2.76 0.52
N SER A 50 16.00 3.42 -0.44
CA SER A 50 16.21 4.87 -0.54
C SER A 50 14.94 5.69 -0.78
N LEU A 51 13.81 5.07 -1.12
CA LEU A 51 12.57 5.80 -1.32
C LEU A 51 12.06 6.37 0.02
N GLN A 52 11.92 7.70 0.10
CA GLN A 52 11.42 8.35 1.31
C GLN A 52 9.96 8.01 1.56
N SER A 53 9.64 7.48 2.74
CA SER A 53 8.26 7.27 3.17
C SER A 53 7.54 8.60 3.42
N LYS A 54 6.25 8.66 3.06
CA LYS A 54 5.39 9.83 3.28
C LYS A 54 4.33 9.49 4.34
N PRO A 55 3.89 10.46 5.18
CA PRO A 55 2.73 10.26 6.05
C PRO A 55 1.50 9.86 5.24
N LEU A 56 0.75 8.91 5.81
CA LEU A 56 -0.41 8.30 5.16
C LEU A 56 -1.59 9.28 5.13
N THR A 57 -2.22 9.43 3.96
CA THR A 57 -3.44 10.24 3.85
C THR A 57 -4.65 9.54 4.51
N PRO A 58 -5.66 10.28 5.00
CA PRO A 58 -6.87 9.70 5.59
C PRO A 58 -7.63 8.77 4.62
N GLU A 59 -7.61 9.09 3.34
CA GLU A 59 -8.24 8.30 2.28
C GLU A 59 -7.52 6.95 2.08
N MET A 60 -6.19 6.99 1.93
CA MET A 60 -5.38 5.77 1.80
C MET A 60 -5.50 4.90 3.06
N SER A 61 -5.58 5.51 4.25
CA SER A 61 -5.84 4.80 5.50
C SER A 61 -7.16 4.02 5.50
N SER A 62 -8.24 4.64 4.99
CA SER A 62 -9.55 3.99 4.86
C SER A 62 -9.51 2.81 3.89
N TRP A 63 -8.83 2.97 2.75
CA TRP A 63 -8.64 1.89 1.79
C TRP A 63 -7.80 0.74 2.37
N ILE A 64 -6.68 1.03 3.05
CA ILE A 64 -5.80 0.03 3.68
C ILE A 64 -6.56 -0.80 4.71
N LYS A 65 -7.45 -0.19 5.51
CA LYS A 65 -8.30 -0.92 6.45
C LYS A 65 -9.15 -1.97 5.73
N GLY A 66 -9.86 -1.59 4.67
CA GLY A 66 -10.65 -2.50 3.86
C GLY A 66 -9.81 -3.58 3.17
N TYR A 67 -8.62 -3.22 2.67
CA TYR A 67 -7.67 -4.16 2.10
C TYR A 67 -7.21 -5.21 3.13
N ASN A 68 -6.82 -4.80 4.33
CA ASN A 68 -6.40 -5.71 5.39
C ASN A 68 -7.52 -6.65 5.83
N ILE A 69 -8.76 -6.16 5.96
CA ILE A 69 -9.93 -7.01 6.29
C ILE A 69 -10.14 -8.07 5.19
N ARG A 70 -10.10 -7.69 3.91
CA ARG A 70 -10.21 -8.64 2.80
C ARG A 70 -9.10 -9.68 2.82
N ARG A 71 -7.85 -9.26 3.07
CA ARG A 71 -6.70 -10.16 3.19
C ARG A 71 -6.82 -11.12 4.36
N ALA A 72 -7.26 -10.65 5.53
CA ALA A 72 -7.49 -11.48 6.71
C ALA A 72 -8.60 -12.51 6.46
N LYS A 73 -9.72 -12.10 5.85
CA LYS A 73 -10.80 -13.01 5.44
C LYS A 73 -10.34 -14.04 4.40
N SER A 74 -9.52 -13.62 3.45
CA SER A 74 -8.96 -14.54 2.44
C SER A 74 -8.04 -15.58 3.08
N HIS A 75 -7.21 -15.20 4.04
CA HIS A 75 -6.38 -16.15 4.79
C HIS A 75 -7.20 -17.12 5.61
N ALA A 76 -8.28 -16.65 6.25
CA ALA A 76 -9.19 -17.52 7.01
C ALA A 76 -9.92 -18.54 6.10
N LYS A 77 -10.20 -18.17 4.85
CA LYS A 77 -10.89 -19.06 3.89
C LYS A 77 -10.00 -20.18 3.33
N TYR A 78 -8.68 -19.95 3.28
CA TYR A 78 -7.69 -20.94 2.80
C TYR A 78 -6.82 -21.47 3.95
N GLY A 79 -7.27 -21.31 5.19
CA GLY A 79 -6.65 -21.95 6.35
C GLY A 79 -6.93 -23.44 6.31
N THR A 80 -5.91 -24.20 5.90
CA THR A 80 -5.72 -25.62 6.23
C THR A 80 -5.75 -25.84 7.73
#